data_AF-A0A8S8YUK9-F1
#
_entry.id   AF-A0A8S8YUK9-F1
#
_cell.length_a   1.000
_cell.length_b   1.000
_cell.length_c   1.000
_cell.angle_alpha   90.00
_cell.angle_beta   90.00
_cell.angle_gamma   90.00
#
_symmetry.space_group_name_H-M   'P 1'
#
loop_
_entity.id
_entity.type
_entity.pdbx_description
1 polymer ?
#
loop_
_entity_poly.entity_id
_entity_poly.type
_entity_poly.pdbx_seq_one_letter_code
_entity_poly.pdbx_strand_id
1 'polypeptide(L)'
;MARTLSTRLSVPLLGVNHCVAHIEVGRNQTGCKDPVLLYVSGGNTQVIARADGRYRFLGETLDIGIGNMLDKFARTQGIPFPGGPEIEKLSNEFSEKGDTSLDDVLLPYGVHGMDLAFSGMLTSAVQKVAGGKSLGEVCWSLQEHSFATCVEVAERALAHTGKDELLLGGGVACNERLRKMRK
;
A
#
# COMPACT_ATOMS: atom_id res chain seq x y z
N MET A 1 -0.56 -11.74 -26.78
CA MET A 1 0.06 -10.51 -27.34
C MET A 1 1.58 -10.58 -27.40
N ALA A 2 2.30 -10.69 -26.28
CA ALA A 2 3.78 -10.68 -26.27
C ALA A 2 4.44 -11.75 -27.18
N ARG A 3 3.95 -12.99 -27.13
CA ARG A 3 4.45 -14.09 -28.01
C ARG A 3 4.29 -13.77 -29.49
N THR A 4 3.11 -13.28 -29.90
CA THR A 4 2.80 -12.91 -31.27
C THR A 4 3.75 -11.82 -31.81
N LEU A 5 4.07 -10.82 -30.98
CA LEU A 5 5.01 -9.76 -31.35
C LEU A 5 6.44 -10.30 -31.51
N SER A 6 6.91 -11.13 -30.57
CA SER A 6 8.23 -11.76 -30.66
C SER A 6 8.37 -12.61 -31.92
N THR A 7 7.37 -13.44 -32.24
CA THR A 7 7.37 -14.26 -33.46
C THR A 7 7.33 -13.41 -34.72
N ARG A 8 6.51 -12.35 -34.77
CA ARG A 8 6.39 -11.48 -35.96
C ARG A 8 7.64 -10.65 -36.21
N LEU A 9 8.32 -10.20 -35.16
CA LEU A 9 9.51 -9.35 -35.24
C LEU A 9 10.82 -10.16 -35.23
N SER A 10 10.77 -11.49 -35.08
CA SER A 10 11.93 -12.37 -34.97
C SER A 10 12.91 -11.93 -33.87
N VAL A 11 12.40 -11.44 -32.74
CA VAL A 11 13.20 -11.02 -31.58
C VAL A 11 13.01 -11.95 -30.39
N PRO A 12 14.03 -12.13 -29.51
CA PRO A 12 13.91 -12.95 -28.31
C PRO A 12 12.78 -12.46 -27.38
N LEU A 13 12.09 -13.40 -26.74
CA LEU A 13 11.09 -13.11 -25.70
C LEU A 13 11.64 -13.50 -24.34
N LEU A 14 11.65 -12.55 -23.41
CA LEU A 14 12.05 -12.78 -22.02
C LEU A 14 10.85 -12.65 -21.07
N GLY A 15 10.68 -13.63 -20.18
CA GLY A 15 9.74 -13.53 -19.08
C GLY A 15 10.32 -12.65 -17.97
N VAL A 16 9.54 -11.70 -17.48
CA VAL A 16 9.96 -10.77 -16.42
C VAL A 16 9.03 -10.92 -15.22
N ASN A 17 9.60 -10.97 -14.02
CA ASN A 17 8.82 -10.95 -12.78
C ASN A 17 8.30 -9.53 -12.52
N HIS A 18 6.98 -9.40 -12.34
CA HIS A 18 6.33 -8.11 -12.15
C HIS A 18 6.82 -7.34 -10.91
N CYS A 19 6.96 -8.02 -9.75
CA CYS A 19 7.39 -7.39 -8.50
C CYS A 19 8.85 -6.91 -8.59
N VAL A 20 9.73 -7.73 -9.17
CA VAL A 20 11.14 -7.36 -9.38
C VAL A 20 11.26 -6.17 -10.34
N ALA A 21 10.42 -6.11 -11.38
CA ALA A 21 10.42 -4.99 -12.31
C ALA A 21 10.10 -3.65 -11.61
N HIS A 22 9.18 -3.63 -10.63
CA HIS A 22 8.92 -2.40 -9.84
C HIS A 22 10.16 -1.94 -9.08
N ILE A 23 10.90 -2.85 -8.46
CA ILE A 23 12.15 -2.51 -7.74
C ILE A 23 13.18 -1.94 -8.70
N GLU A 24 13.46 -2.64 -9.81
CA GLU A 24 14.53 -2.25 -10.74
C GLU A 24 14.22 -0.95 -11.47
N VAL A 25 12.96 -0.72 -11.87
CA VAL A 25 12.54 0.55 -12.47
C VAL A 25 12.63 1.68 -11.43
N GLY A 26 12.19 1.43 -10.20
CA GLY A 26 12.29 2.43 -9.13
C GLY A 26 13.74 2.79 -8.79
N ARG A 27 14.65 1.80 -8.73
CA ARG A 27 16.10 2.02 -8.59
C ARG A 27 16.65 2.88 -9.72
N ASN A 28 16.33 2.54 -10.96
CA ASN A 28 16.81 3.30 -12.12
C ASN A 28 16.28 4.75 -12.17
N GLN A 29 15.03 4.99 -11.76
CA GLN A 29 14.45 6.34 -11.79
C GLN A 29 14.84 7.23 -10.60
N THR A 30 15.05 6.64 -9.43
CA THR A 30 15.33 7.39 -8.20
C THR A 30 16.82 7.47 -7.87
N GLY A 31 17.64 6.61 -8.46
CA GLY A 31 19.07 6.49 -8.15
C GLY A 31 19.38 5.72 -6.87
N CYS A 32 18.38 5.12 -6.20
CA CYS A 32 18.64 4.28 -5.03
C CYS A 32 19.44 3.03 -5.41
N LYS A 33 20.36 2.63 -4.52
CA LYS A 33 21.31 1.55 -4.79
C LYS A 33 20.79 0.22 -4.33
N ASP A 34 20.30 0.12 -3.11
CA ASP A 34 19.91 -1.15 -2.51
C ASP A 34 18.75 -0.98 -1.51
N PRO A 35 17.56 -0.62 -2.02
CA PRO A 35 16.43 -0.26 -1.17
C PRO A 35 15.68 -1.48 -0.63
N VAL A 36 14.95 -1.26 0.46
CA VAL A 36 13.74 -2.03 0.78
C VAL A 36 12.60 -1.44 -0.05
N LEU A 37 11.88 -2.28 -0.81
CA LEU A 37 10.67 -1.88 -1.52
C LEU A 37 9.45 -2.18 -0.65
N LEU A 38 8.68 -1.15 -0.31
CA LEU A 38 7.29 -1.28 0.11
C LEU A 38 6.40 -1.21 -1.13
N TYR A 39 5.92 -2.38 -1.57
CA TYR A 39 5.11 -2.54 -2.76
C TYR A 39 3.63 -2.56 -2.40
N VAL A 40 2.94 -1.44 -2.66
CA VAL A 40 1.53 -1.23 -2.35
C VAL A 40 0.72 -0.99 -3.64
N SER A 41 -0.01 -2.01 -4.07
CA SER A 41 -0.86 -1.99 -5.26
C SER A 41 -2.30 -2.40 -4.91
N GLY A 42 -3.17 -2.44 -5.92
CA GLY A 42 -4.51 -3.00 -5.79
C GLY A 42 -4.47 -4.45 -5.29
N GLY A 43 -3.63 -5.29 -5.87
CA GLY A 43 -3.58 -6.74 -5.58
C GLY A 43 -2.42 -7.18 -4.69
N ASN A 44 -1.42 -6.33 -4.48
CA ASN A 44 -0.18 -6.70 -3.80
C ASN A 44 0.10 -5.73 -2.66
N THR A 45 0.48 -6.26 -1.51
CA THR A 45 1.03 -5.48 -0.41
C THR A 45 2.16 -6.30 0.21
N GLN A 46 3.39 -5.93 -0.15
CA GLN A 46 4.58 -6.73 0.11
C GLN A 46 5.77 -5.84 0.44
N VAL A 47 6.63 -6.29 1.35
CA VAL A 47 7.93 -5.68 1.64
C VAL A 47 9.02 -6.59 1.12
N ILE A 48 9.78 -6.08 0.16
CA ILE A 48 10.74 -6.86 -0.62
C ILE A 48 12.11 -6.23 -0.50
N ALA A 49 13.14 -7.03 -0.23
CA ALA A 49 14.51 -6.55 -0.23
C ALA A 49 15.44 -7.57 -0.87
N ARG A 50 16.60 -7.11 -1.32
CA ARG A 50 17.66 -7.99 -1.81
C ARG A 50 18.52 -8.50 -0.65
N ALA A 51 18.65 -9.81 -0.53
CA ALA A 51 19.51 -10.49 0.43
C ALA A 51 20.12 -11.76 -0.20
N ASP A 52 21.41 -12.00 0.03
CA ASP A 52 22.18 -13.13 -0.52
C ASP A 52 22.05 -13.30 -2.04
N GLY A 53 22.10 -12.18 -2.76
CA GLY A 53 22.01 -12.17 -4.22
C GLY A 53 20.62 -12.43 -4.80
N ARG A 54 19.58 -12.60 -3.97
CA ARG A 54 18.19 -12.84 -4.40
C ARG A 54 17.22 -11.81 -3.82
N TYR A 55 16.12 -11.57 -4.52
CA TYR A 55 15.00 -10.82 -3.95
C TYR A 55 14.20 -11.73 -3.01
N ARG A 56 13.95 -11.24 -1.80
CA ARG A 56 13.20 -11.95 -0.76
C ARG A 56 12.03 -11.10 -0.29
N PHE A 57 10.92 -11.77 -0.02
CA PHE A 57 9.80 -11.18 0.72
C PHE A 57 10.15 -11.21 2.20
N LEU A 58 10.14 -10.04 2.83
CA LEU A 58 10.35 -9.88 4.26
C LEU A 58 9.03 -9.83 5.03
N GLY A 59 7.98 -9.36 4.35
CA GLY A 59 6.64 -9.26 4.89
C GLY A 59 5.62 -9.16 3.78
N GLU A 60 4.43 -9.71 3.98
CA GLU A 60 3.34 -9.58 3.03
C GLU A 60 1.97 -9.51 3.70
N THR A 61 0.95 -9.14 2.91
CA THR A 61 -0.42 -9.25 3.37
C THR A 61 -0.83 -10.72 3.48
N LEU A 62 -1.44 -11.08 4.61
CA LEU A 62 -2.00 -12.40 4.90
C LEU A 62 -3.37 -12.58 4.24
N ASP A 63 -4.02 -11.50 3.82
CA ASP A 63 -5.38 -11.53 3.30
C ASP A 63 -5.57 -10.78 1.97
N ILE A 64 -5.80 -9.48 1.99
CA ILE A 64 -6.10 -8.63 0.83
C ILE A 64 -5.07 -7.51 0.72
N GLY A 65 -4.79 -7.06 -0.50
CA GLY A 65 -3.93 -5.89 -0.70
C GLY A 65 -4.60 -4.61 -0.16
N ILE A 66 -3.80 -3.65 0.31
CA ILE A 66 -4.28 -2.36 0.81
C ILE A 66 -5.11 -1.63 -0.25
N GLY A 67 -4.72 -1.67 -1.53
CA GLY A 67 -5.51 -1.06 -2.60
C GLY A 67 -6.86 -1.76 -2.79
N ASN A 68 -6.92 -3.09 -2.70
CA ASN A 68 -8.19 -3.83 -2.75
C ASN A 68 -9.08 -3.49 -1.55
N MET A 69 -8.51 -3.32 -0.37
CA MET A 69 -9.23 -2.89 0.83
C MET A 69 -9.86 -1.52 0.61
N LEU A 70 -9.09 -0.53 0.14
CA LEU A 70 -9.57 0.82 -0.15
C LEU A 70 -10.68 0.80 -1.21
N ASP A 71 -10.50 0.07 -2.32
CA ASP A 71 -11.51 -0.03 -3.38
C ASP A 71 -12.79 -0.74 -2.92
N LYS A 72 -12.67 -1.76 -2.06
CA LYS A 72 -13.84 -2.44 -1.46
C LYS A 72 -14.58 -1.52 -0.51
N PHE A 73 -13.86 -0.81 0.36
CA PHE A 73 -14.47 0.16 1.27
C PHE A 73 -15.23 1.25 0.48
N ALA A 74 -14.57 1.88 -0.50
CA ALA A 74 -15.18 2.88 -1.37
C ALA A 74 -16.48 2.37 -2.00
N ARG A 75 -16.44 1.17 -2.58
CA ARG A 75 -17.60 0.54 -3.22
C ARG A 75 -18.76 0.31 -2.25
N THR A 76 -18.48 -0.12 -1.02
CA THR A 76 -19.51 -0.30 0.01
C THR A 76 -20.20 1.01 0.39
N GLN A 77 -19.50 2.14 0.24
CA GLN A 77 -20.05 3.48 0.47
C GLN A 77 -20.66 4.13 -0.78
N GLY A 78 -20.81 3.38 -1.88
CA GLY A 78 -21.38 3.87 -3.13
C GLY A 78 -20.41 4.69 -4.00
N ILE A 79 -19.12 4.72 -3.67
CA ILE A 79 -18.10 5.46 -4.43
C ILE A 79 -17.63 4.59 -5.62
N PRO A 80 -17.58 5.15 -6.85
CA PRO A 80 -17.13 4.41 -8.03
C PRO A 80 -15.62 4.12 -8.00
N PHE A 81 -15.18 3.16 -8.82
CA PHE A 81 -13.76 2.87 -9.02
C PHE A 81 -13.11 3.94 -9.90
N PRO A 82 -11.88 4.43 -9.61
CA PRO A 82 -10.97 4.03 -8.52
C PRO A 82 -11.30 4.66 -7.16
N GLY A 83 -11.34 3.85 -6.10
CA GLY A 83 -11.77 4.30 -4.77
C GLY A 83 -10.71 5.06 -3.98
N GLY A 84 -9.44 4.74 -4.19
CA GLY A 84 -8.31 5.34 -3.46
C GLY A 84 -8.28 6.89 -3.49
N PRO A 85 -8.31 7.55 -4.66
CA PRO A 85 -8.29 9.01 -4.76
C PRO A 85 -9.47 9.71 -4.07
N GLU A 86 -10.67 9.12 -4.14
CA GLU A 86 -11.85 9.69 -3.49
C GLU A 86 -11.78 9.57 -1.96
N ILE A 87 -11.26 8.45 -1.43
CA ILE A 87 -11.00 8.30 0.02
C ILE A 87 -9.99 9.36 0.48
N GLU A 88 -8.94 9.60 -0.29
CA GLU A 88 -7.93 10.63 0.01
C GLU A 88 -8.52 12.03 0.03
N LYS A 89 -9.37 12.36 -0.94
CA LYS A 89 -10.08 13.64 -0.96
C LYS A 89 -10.96 13.82 0.28
N LEU A 90 -11.79 12.83 0.62
CA LEU A 90 -12.67 12.88 1.79
C LEU A 90 -11.90 12.95 3.11
N SER A 91 -10.77 12.25 3.20
CA SER A 91 -9.85 12.31 4.34
C SER A 91 -9.26 13.71 4.53
N ASN A 92 -8.80 14.35 3.45
CA ASN A 92 -8.26 15.70 3.48
C ASN A 92 -9.33 16.74 3.86
N GLU A 93 -10.51 16.67 3.22
CA GLU A 93 -11.64 17.57 3.53
C GLU A 93 -12.12 17.45 4.98
N PHE A 94 -11.97 16.27 5.60
CA PHE A 94 -12.26 16.08 7.01
C PHE A 94 -11.18 16.71 7.90
N SER A 95 -9.91 16.47 7.56
CA SER A 95 -8.75 17.00 8.30
C SER A 95 -8.70 18.53 8.32
N GLU A 96 -9.18 19.18 7.27
CA GLU A 96 -9.21 20.65 7.17
C GLU A 96 -10.25 21.30 8.08
N LYS A 97 -11.25 20.55 8.59
CA LYS A 97 -12.38 21.10 9.36
C LYS A 97 -12.11 21.25 10.86
N GLY A 98 -11.02 20.69 11.39
CA GLY A 98 -10.68 20.79 12.81
C GLY A 98 -9.68 19.74 13.28
N ASP A 99 -9.50 19.63 14.59
CA ASP A 99 -8.63 18.61 15.18
C ASP A 99 -9.16 17.21 14.87
N THR A 100 -8.23 16.35 14.45
CA THR A 100 -8.50 14.95 14.15
C THR A 100 -7.78 14.09 15.18
N SER A 101 -8.47 13.13 15.80
CA SER A 101 -7.87 12.18 16.73
C SER A 101 -8.08 10.75 16.28
N LEU A 102 -7.04 9.92 16.40
CA LEU A 102 -7.15 8.48 16.17
C LEU A 102 -8.05 7.80 17.21
N ASP A 103 -8.26 8.44 18.36
CA ASP A 103 -9.15 7.94 19.41
C ASP A 103 -10.63 8.01 19.01
N ASP A 104 -10.97 8.85 18.04
CA ASP A 104 -12.36 9.07 17.62
C ASP A 104 -12.92 7.85 16.84
N VAL A 105 -12.08 7.26 15.98
CA VAL A 105 -12.40 6.03 15.23
C VAL A 105 -11.21 5.08 15.28
N LEU A 106 -11.19 4.27 16.35
CA LEU A 106 -10.28 3.14 16.48
C LEU A 106 -10.64 2.03 15.49
N LEU A 107 -9.65 1.66 14.66
CA LEU A 107 -9.69 0.53 13.76
C LEU A 107 -8.67 -0.54 14.20
N PRO A 108 -8.93 -1.84 13.96
CA PRO A 108 -8.00 -2.89 14.34
C PRO A 108 -6.69 -2.74 13.58
N TYR A 109 -5.58 -2.76 14.33
CA TYR A 109 -4.23 -2.63 13.79
C TYR A 109 -3.66 -4.00 13.40
N GLY A 110 -3.53 -4.25 12.10
CA GLY A 110 -3.29 -5.59 11.54
C GLY A 110 -1.83 -5.96 11.33
N VAL A 111 -0.92 -5.61 12.26
CA VAL A 111 0.49 -6.02 12.17
C VAL A 111 0.74 -7.33 12.91
N HIS A 112 1.27 -8.32 12.20
CA HIS A 112 1.66 -9.62 12.75
C HIS A 112 3.14 -9.89 12.44
N GLY A 113 4.04 -9.41 13.30
CA GLY A 113 5.48 -9.52 13.04
C GLY A 113 5.91 -8.61 11.89
N MET A 114 6.22 -9.18 10.72
CA MET A 114 6.45 -8.43 9.49
C MET A 114 5.29 -8.57 8.48
N ASP A 115 4.23 -9.28 8.85
CA ASP A 115 3.08 -9.48 7.97
C ASP A 115 1.92 -8.53 8.33
N LEU A 116 1.03 -8.34 7.35
CA LEU A 116 -0.03 -7.35 7.37
C LEU A 116 -1.40 -8.02 7.19
N ALA A 117 -2.46 -7.49 7.80
CA ALA A 117 -3.83 -7.95 7.56
C ALA A 117 -4.80 -6.76 7.50
N PHE A 118 -5.64 -6.71 6.46
CA PHE A 118 -6.52 -5.57 6.19
C PHE A 118 -8.01 -5.90 6.22
N SER A 119 -8.42 -7.17 6.22
CA SER A 119 -9.83 -7.55 6.20
C SER A 119 -10.56 -7.13 7.48
N GLY A 120 -9.92 -7.30 8.63
CA GLY A 120 -10.47 -6.83 9.91
C GLY A 120 -10.69 -5.32 9.91
N MET A 121 -9.71 -4.57 9.40
CA MET A 121 -9.77 -3.11 9.27
C MET A 121 -10.91 -2.68 8.34
N LEU A 122 -11.06 -3.34 7.18
CA LEU A 122 -12.16 -3.12 6.24
C LEU A 122 -13.53 -3.32 6.92
N THR A 123 -13.73 -4.46 7.57
CA THR A 123 -15.02 -4.76 8.22
C THR A 123 -15.37 -3.77 9.32
N SER A 124 -14.38 -3.39 10.13
CA SER A 124 -14.55 -2.40 11.19
C SER A 124 -14.90 -1.03 10.61
N ALA A 125 -14.19 -0.56 9.59
CA ALA A 125 -14.46 0.72 8.94
C ALA A 125 -15.89 0.79 8.38
N VAL A 126 -16.36 -0.26 7.70
CA VAL A 126 -17.74 -0.34 7.20
C VAL A 126 -18.75 -0.27 8.35
N GLN A 127 -18.51 -1.00 9.45
CA GLN A 127 -19.37 -0.97 10.62
C GLN A 127 -19.41 0.40 11.30
N LYS A 128 -18.29 1.14 11.35
CA LYS A 128 -18.24 2.49 11.92
C LYS A 128 -19.11 3.47 11.16
N VAL A 129 -19.07 3.43 9.81
CA VAL A 129 -19.96 4.26 8.98
C VAL A 129 -21.43 3.85 9.19
N ALA A 130 -21.72 2.55 9.20
CA ALA A 130 -23.08 2.06 9.47
C ALA A 130 -23.58 2.42 10.88
N GLY A 131 -22.67 2.56 11.85
CA GLY A 131 -22.93 3.01 13.21
C GLY A 131 -23.10 4.52 13.37
N GLY A 132 -23.10 5.29 12.27
CA GLY A 132 -23.38 6.72 12.28
C GLY A 132 -22.15 7.64 12.34
N LYS A 133 -20.93 7.10 12.24
CA LYS A 133 -19.72 7.93 12.08
C LYS A 133 -19.69 8.59 10.71
N SER A 134 -19.12 9.79 10.66
CA SER A 134 -18.96 10.52 9.40
C SER A 134 -18.08 9.73 8.43
N LEU A 135 -18.46 9.69 7.15
CA LEU A 135 -17.65 9.03 6.12
C LEU A 135 -16.24 9.63 6.05
N GLY A 136 -16.10 10.95 6.13
CA GLY A 136 -14.80 11.62 6.11
C GLY A 136 -13.91 11.24 7.29
N GLU A 137 -14.49 11.11 8.49
CA GLU A 137 -13.80 10.71 9.71
C GLU A 137 -13.28 9.26 9.62
N VAL A 138 -14.09 8.36 9.05
CA VAL A 138 -13.68 6.97 8.82
C VAL A 138 -12.66 6.89 7.70
N CYS A 139 -12.80 7.65 6.61
CA CYS A 139 -11.80 7.71 5.53
C CYS A 139 -10.43 8.17 6.05
N TRP A 140 -10.42 9.20 6.90
CA TRP A 140 -9.21 9.69 7.55
C TRP A 140 -8.58 8.60 8.42
N SER A 141 -9.35 8.06 9.36
CA SER A 141 -8.85 7.03 10.28
C SER A 141 -8.39 5.77 9.55
N LEU A 142 -9.07 5.38 8.48
CA LEU A 142 -8.71 4.24 7.63
C LEU A 142 -7.35 4.45 6.96
N GLN A 143 -7.10 5.65 6.41
CA GLN A 143 -5.79 5.97 5.84
C GLN A 143 -4.70 5.98 6.90
N GLU A 144 -4.94 6.63 8.04
CA GLU A 144 -3.95 6.70 9.11
C GLU A 144 -3.54 5.31 9.60
N HIS A 145 -4.51 4.46 9.96
CA HIS A 145 -4.23 3.12 10.48
C HIS A 145 -3.58 2.23 9.41
N SER A 146 -4.11 2.20 8.19
CA SER A 146 -3.60 1.32 7.13
C SER A 146 -2.19 1.71 6.65
N PHE A 147 -1.92 3.00 6.49
CA PHE A 147 -0.60 3.48 6.08
C PHE A 147 0.41 3.36 7.20
N ALA A 148 0.04 3.65 8.46
CA ALA A 148 0.91 3.39 9.60
C ALA A 148 1.30 1.91 9.68
N THR A 149 0.35 0.99 9.47
CA THR A 149 0.60 -0.46 9.43
C THR A 149 1.66 -0.81 8.37
N CYS A 150 1.55 -0.24 7.16
CA CYS A 150 2.54 -0.45 6.10
C CYS A 150 3.91 0.16 6.42
N VAL A 151 3.95 1.38 6.97
CA VAL A 151 5.19 2.08 7.31
C VAL A 151 5.92 1.37 8.45
N GLU A 152 5.21 0.91 9.47
CA GLU A 152 5.80 0.18 10.59
C GLU A 152 6.48 -1.11 10.12
N VAL A 153 5.82 -1.90 9.27
CA VAL A 153 6.43 -3.11 8.71
C VAL A 153 7.62 -2.77 7.81
N ALA A 154 7.56 -1.67 7.06
CA ALA A 154 8.71 -1.19 6.28
C ALA A 154 9.90 -0.79 7.16
N GLU A 155 9.67 -0.10 8.29
CA GLU A 155 10.70 0.21 9.28
C GLU A 155 11.30 -1.05 9.91
N ARG A 156 10.46 -2.01 10.32
CA ARG A 156 10.93 -3.31 10.84
C ARG A 156 11.83 -4.01 9.83
N ALA A 157 11.47 -3.97 8.54
CA ALA A 157 12.26 -4.55 7.46
C ALA A 157 13.58 -3.80 7.20
N LEU A 158 13.59 -2.46 7.26
CA LEU A 158 14.82 -1.67 7.17
C LEU A 158 15.78 -2.04 8.31
N ALA A 159 15.28 -2.06 9.54
CA ALA A 159 16.06 -2.44 10.72
C ALA A 159 16.59 -3.88 10.62
N HIS A 160 15.78 -4.82 10.13
CA HIS A 160 16.18 -6.22 9.97
C HIS A 160 17.24 -6.41 8.87
N THR A 161 17.18 -5.63 7.79
CA THR A 161 18.12 -5.74 6.67
C THR A 161 19.36 -4.88 6.81
N GLY A 162 19.37 -3.92 7.74
CA GLY A 162 20.43 -2.92 7.87
C GLY A 162 20.53 -2.00 6.65
N LYS A 163 19.42 -1.77 5.96
CA LYS A 163 19.33 -0.88 4.78
C LYS A 163 18.73 0.47 5.18
N ASP A 164 19.13 1.50 4.43
CA ASP A 164 18.83 2.89 4.79
C ASP A 164 17.84 3.54 3.80
N GLU A 165 17.57 2.86 2.69
CA GLU A 165 16.75 3.37 1.59
C GLU A 165 15.40 2.65 1.55
N LEU A 166 14.31 3.42 1.66
CA LEU A 166 12.95 2.93 1.44
C LEU A 166 12.40 3.43 0.11
N LEU A 167 12.13 2.49 -0.79
CA LEU A 167 11.48 2.74 -2.06
C LEU A 167 9.98 2.41 -1.91
N LEU A 168 9.11 3.34 -2.32
CA LEU A 168 7.68 3.09 -2.42
C LEU A 168 7.35 2.73 -3.86
N GLY A 169 6.60 1.65 -4.08
CA GLY A 169 6.16 1.25 -5.41
C GLY A 169 4.70 0.80 -5.44
N GLY A 170 4.12 0.76 -6.64
CA GLY A 170 2.72 0.40 -6.87
C GLY A 170 1.77 1.59 -6.88
N GLY A 171 0.51 1.35 -7.27
CA GLY A 171 -0.47 2.43 -7.51
C GLY A 171 -0.90 3.18 -6.26
N VAL A 172 -0.84 2.55 -5.08
CA VAL A 172 -1.19 3.20 -3.80
C VAL A 172 -0.06 4.13 -3.33
N ALA A 173 1.16 3.96 -3.86
CA ALA A 173 2.28 4.86 -3.57
C ALA A 173 2.06 6.30 -4.09
N CYS A 174 1.07 6.52 -4.95
CA CYS A 174 0.68 7.86 -5.43
C CYS A 174 0.00 8.69 -4.33
N ASN A 175 -0.53 8.07 -3.28
CA ASN A 175 -1.22 8.75 -2.19
C ASN A 175 -0.27 9.69 -1.42
N GLU A 176 -0.66 10.95 -1.25
CA GLU A 176 0.18 11.95 -0.61
C GLU A 176 0.35 11.71 0.87
N ARG A 177 -0.68 11.20 1.55
CA ARG A 177 -0.61 10.94 2.99
C ARG A 177 0.40 9.85 3.31
N LEU A 178 0.38 8.73 2.58
CA LEU A 178 1.39 7.67 2.68
C LEU A 178 2.80 8.22 2.42
N ARG A 179 2.97 9.06 1.39
CA ARG A 179 4.27 9.68 1.07
C ARG A 179 4.76 10.63 2.18
N LYS A 180 3.86 11.30 2.89
CA LYS A 180 4.18 12.17 4.03
C LYS A 180 4.58 11.36 5.27
N MET A 181 3.91 10.24 5.54
CA MET A 181 4.23 9.36 6.68
C MET A 181 5.58 8.66 6.57
N ARG A 182 6.09 8.51 5.35
CA ARG A 182 7.38 7.86 5.07
C ARG A 182 8.62 8.77 5.30
N LYS A 183 8.41 10.04 5.62
CA LYS A 183 9.51 11.00 5.86
C LYS A 183 9.84 11.04 7.33
#